data_AF-A0A967BXV4-F1
#
_entry.id   AF-A0A967BXV4-F1
#
_cell.length_a   1.000
_cell.length_b   1.000
_cell.length_c   1.000
_cell.angle_alpha   90.00
_cell.angle_beta   90.00
_cell.angle_gamma   90.00
#
_symmetry.space_group_name_H-M   'P 1'
#
loop_
_entity.id
_entity.type
_entity.pdbx_description
1 polymer ?
#
loop_
_entity_poly.entity_id
_entity_poly.type
_entity_poly.pdbx_seq_one_letter_code
_entity_poly.pdbx_strand_id
1 'polypeptide(L)'
;MSVLPADRLADSRRKIRSPFELDPTLCIYSPQANLDALEHPRVKAWLQFLVHEWEPPQVGGRRLALIVPCTKYKPYNTSREHRAINGALLAAGWEPEGGFAVPLPLRDVLDPDEDPALLHIGPLRKGDTVLDRIVMSEPLAMVPYPYIYEWRGEQSPATSYDDPGLFEARGTSVSPERNDCTAVDLGNGKWRWGPNERAAYVEMHNRLVDIIAATLRRVGARYAAIGAWVSPGLTHRSFLADAALRKAEGLPLTRSGPEGPVALRGVLDQLPGAVTIMPTAEQLDQAKAVLAKRLAREGRSATPGAVRAVYARGDGNDTPLGLPEALDHLTAWLEGR
;
A
#
# COMPACT_ATOMS: atom_id res chain seq x y z
N MET A 1 -16.52 9.05 -17.52
CA MET A 1 -15.98 9.99 -16.51
C MET A 1 -14.82 10.72 -17.16
N SER A 2 -14.75 12.04 -17.04
CA SER A 2 -13.64 12.80 -17.62
C SER A 2 -12.33 12.43 -16.92
N VAL A 3 -11.25 12.34 -17.69
CA VAL A 3 -9.88 12.10 -17.20
C VAL A 3 -9.06 13.40 -17.17
N LEU A 4 -9.69 14.55 -17.31
CA LEU A 4 -9.00 15.83 -17.19
C LEU A 4 -8.74 16.16 -15.71
N PRO A 5 -7.59 16.79 -15.37
CA PRO A 5 -7.25 17.13 -13.99
C PRO A 5 -8.34 17.92 -13.23
N ALA A 6 -8.94 18.93 -13.86
CA ALA A 6 -9.96 19.79 -13.22
C ALA A 6 -11.19 18.99 -12.77
N ASP A 7 -11.57 17.96 -13.53
CA ASP A 7 -12.74 17.12 -13.24
C ASP A 7 -12.46 16.09 -12.16
N ARG A 8 -11.18 15.79 -11.89
CA ARG A 8 -10.73 14.82 -10.88
C ARG A 8 -10.47 15.46 -9.53
N LEU A 9 -10.12 16.75 -9.48
CA LEU A 9 -9.70 17.44 -8.25
C LEU A 9 -10.74 17.35 -7.13
N ALA A 10 -12.04 17.47 -7.46
CA ALA A 10 -13.10 17.34 -6.46
C ALA A 10 -13.15 15.92 -5.85
N ASP A 11 -12.89 14.88 -6.64
CA ASP A 11 -12.76 13.50 -6.12
C ASP A 11 -11.49 13.32 -5.30
N SER A 12 -10.36 13.87 -5.76
CA SER A 12 -9.10 13.87 -5.03
C SER A 12 -9.25 14.47 -3.63
N ARG A 13 -9.93 15.62 -3.53
CA ARG A 13 -10.18 16.28 -2.24
C ARG A 13 -11.01 15.42 -1.29
N ARG A 14 -12.02 14.68 -1.79
CA ARG A 14 -12.83 13.76 -0.97
C ARG A 14 -12.05 12.58 -0.39
N LYS A 15 -10.90 12.23 -0.97
CA LYS A 15 -10.05 11.14 -0.48
C LYS A 15 -9.21 11.54 0.72
N ILE A 16 -9.00 12.84 0.93
CA ILE A 16 -8.25 13.39 2.05
C ILE A 16 -9.24 13.73 3.17
N ARG A 17 -9.06 13.10 4.33
CA ARG A 17 -9.93 13.31 5.48
C ARG A 17 -9.45 14.48 6.32
N SER A 18 -10.41 15.24 6.83
CA SER A 18 -10.18 16.29 7.83
C SER A 18 -9.38 15.74 9.03
N PRO A 19 -8.42 16.49 9.60
CA PRO A 19 -8.12 17.90 9.35
C PRO A 19 -7.13 18.15 8.21
N PHE A 20 -6.75 17.13 7.45
CA PHE A 20 -5.73 17.25 6.42
C PHE A 20 -6.29 17.81 5.13
N GLU A 21 -5.41 18.46 4.36
CA GLU A 21 -5.76 19.06 3.08
C GLU A 21 -4.98 18.44 1.93
N LEU A 22 -5.64 18.32 0.77
CA LEU A 22 -4.98 17.94 -0.46
C LEU A 22 -4.07 19.09 -0.91
N ASP A 23 -2.79 18.78 -1.13
CA ASP A 23 -1.88 19.63 -1.87
C ASP A 23 -2.23 19.53 -3.36
N PRO A 24 -2.74 20.59 -3.99
CA PRO A 24 -3.19 20.52 -5.38
C PRO A 24 -2.04 20.24 -6.36
N THR A 25 -0.80 20.44 -5.96
CA THR A 25 0.40 20.13 -6.76
C THR A 25 0.79 18.65 -6.70
N LEU A 26 0.21 17.88 -5.77
CA LEU A 26 0.41 16.45 -5.59
C LEU A 26 -0.82 15.63 -6.04
N CYS A 27 -1.42 16.05 -7.16
CA CYS A 27 -2.48 15.33 -7.86
C CYS A 27 -1.88 14.50 -9.02
N ILE A 28 -1.60 13.23 -8.76
CA ILE A 28 -0.76 12.37 -9.60
C ILE A 28 -1.64 11.41 -10.38
N TYR A 29 -1.99 11.74 -11.62
CA TYR A 29 -3.07 11.02 -12.31
C TYR A 29 -2.64 10.05 -13.43
N SER A 30 -1.34 9.95 -13.70
CA SER A 30 -0.78 9.09 -14.75
C SER A 30 0.62 8.59 -14.37
N PRO A 31 1.14 7.54 -15.03
CA PRO A 31 2.52 7.08 -14.80
C PRO A 31 3.56 8.19 -15.02
N GLN A 32 3.37 9.04 -16.02
CA GLN A 32 4.25 10.17 -16.27
C GLN A 32 4.17 11.22 -15.15
N ALA A 33 2.96 11.56 -14.67
CA ALA A 33 2.82 12.45 -13.52
C ALA A 33 3.49 11.90 -12.25
N ASN A 34 3.55 10.57 -12.12
CA ASN A 34 4.26 9.90 -11.02
C ASN A 34 5.78 10.12 -11.10
N LEU A 35 6.35 10.11 -12.31
CA LEU A 35 7.76 10.48 -12.51
C LEU A 35 7.99 11.96 -12.17
N ASP A 36 7.14 12.85 -12.65
CA ASP A 36 7.24 14.28 -12.34
C ASP A 36 7.18 14.53 -10.82
N ALA A 37 6.35 13.75 -10.11
CA ALA A 37 6.22 13.84 -8.66
C ALA A 37 7.52 13.49 -7.91
N LEU A 38 8.44 12.69 -8.47
CA LEU A 38 9.73 12.42 -7.84
C LEU A 38 10.60 13.68 -7.70
N GLU A 39 10.39 14.67 -8.57
CA GLU A 39 11.08 15.97 -8.50
C GLU A 39 10.34 17.01 -7.66
N HIS A 40 9.10 16.71 -7.21
CA HIS A 40 8.37 17.61 -6.33
C HIS A 40 9.13 17.81 -5.00
N PRO A 41 9.34 19.05 -4.51
CA PRO A 41 10.20 19.31 -3.36
C PRO A 41 9.85 18.49 -2.12
N ARG A 42 8.55 18.33 -1.82
CA ARG A 42 8.09 17.55 -0.66
C ARG A 42 8.33 16.04 -0.81
N VAL A 43 8.20 15.51 -2.02
CA VAL A 43 8.46 14.08 -2.32
C VAL A 43 9.95 13.82 -2.31
N LYS A 44 10.74 14.66 -2.99
CA LYS A 44 12.21 14.56 -3.00
C LYS A 44 12.81 14.59 -1.59
N ALA A 45 12.36 15.55 -0.77
CA ALA A 45 12.81 15.66 0.61
C ALA A 45 12.40 14.44 1.46
N TRP A 46 11.20 13.90 1.23
CA TRP A 46 10.73 12.68 1.87
C TRP A 46 11.59 11.46 1.51
N LEU A 47 11.88 11.26 0.22
CA LEU A 47 12.69 10.13 -0.25
C LEU A 47 14.13 10.24 0.26
N GLN A 48 14.70 11.45 0.33
CA GLN A 48 16.00 11.70 0.97
C GLN A 48 15.97 11.35 2.45
N PHE A 49 14.93 11.76 3.17
CA PHE A 49 14.74 11.39 4.57
C PHE A 49 14.70 9.87 4.75
N LEU A 50 13.96 9.13 3.92
CA LEU A 50 13.94 7.66 4.01
C LEU A 50 15.33 7.04 3.79
N VAL A 51 16.05 7.45 2.76
CA VAL A 51 17.32 6.83 2.39
C VAL A 51 18.42 7.19 3.39
N HIS A 52 18.46 8.41 3.90
CA HIS A 52 19.61 8.94 4.64
C HIS A 52 19.35 9.19 6.13
N GLU A 53 18.12 9.45 6.55
CA GLU A 53 17.85 9.98 7.90
C GLU A 53 16.97 9.06 8.75
N TRP A 54 15.93 8.45 8.18
CA TRP A 54 14.92 7.74 8.95
C TRP A 54 15.52 6.53 9.67
N GLU A 55 15.36 6.43 10.98
CA GLU A 55 15.74 5.23 11.73
C GLU A 55 14.55 4.75 12.57
N PRO A 56 14.29 3.43 12.63
CA PRO A 56 13.37 2.93 13.63
C PRO A 56 13.95 3.16 15.02
N PRO A 57 13.13 3.55 16.01
CA PRO A 57 13.61 3.84 17.36
C PRO A 57 14.37 2.66 17.97
N GLN A 58 15.51 2.94 18.58
CA GLN A 58 16.23 1.95 19.37
C GLN A 58 15.47 1.72 20.69
N VAL A 59 14.78 0.59 20.79
CA VAL A 59 14.15 0.13 22.02
C VAL A 59 14.66 -1.28 22.32
N GLY A 60 14.69 -1.66 23.61
CA GLY A 60 15.02 -3.03 23.99
C GLY A 60 13.96 -4.04 23.52
N GLY A 61 14.40 -5.25 23.21
CA GLY A 61 13.53 -6.37 22.81
C GLY A 61 13.64 -6.76 21.34
N ARG A 62 12.81 -7.71 20.92
CA ARG A 62 12.72 -8.18 19.53
C ARG A 62 11.89 -7.19 18.72
N ARG A 63 12.38 -6.76 17.55
CA ARG A 63 11.65 -5.79 16.70
C ARG A 63 11.26 -6.42 15.36
N LEU A 64 10.02 -6.26 14.97
CA LEU A 64 9.46 -6.71 13.69
C LEU A 64 9.00 -5.49 12.88
N ALA A 65 9.09 -5.59 11.55
CA ALA A 65 8.45 -4.64 10.65
C ALA A 65 7.37 -5.34 9.83
N LEU A 66 6.20 -4.68 9.73
CA LEU A 66 5.12 -5.07 8.85
C LEU A 66 4.90 -3.99 7.79
N ILE A 67 5.22 -4.32 6.55
CA ILE A 67 4.91 -3.49 5.39
C ILE A 67 3.48 -3.80 4.93
N VAL A 68 2.64 -2.77 4.76
CA VAL A 68 1.25 -2.87 4.27
C VAL A 68 1.07 -1.96 3.06
N PRO A 69 0.11 -2.20 2.16
CA PRO A 69 -0.11 -1.33 1.02
C PRO A 69 -0.73 0.01 1.42
N CYS A 70 -0.56 1.01 0.57
CA CYS A 70 -1.35 2.24 0.68
C CYS A 70 -2.80 2.00 0.28
N THR A 71 -3.67 2.91 0.69
CA THR A 71 -5.11 2.85 0.42
C THR A 71 -5.62 4.13 -0.20
N LYS A 72 -6.79 4.05 -0.85
CA LYS A 72 -7.44 5.19 -1.52
C LYS A 72 -7.60 6.40 -0.61
N TYR A 73 -8.10 6.20 0.61
CA TYR A 73 -8.33 7.28 1.57
C TYR A 73 -7.10 7.54 2.41
N LYS A 74 -6.87 8.82 2.71
CA LYS A 74 -5.78 9.29 3.57
C LYS A 74 -6.36 10.10 4.74
N PRO A 75 -5.82 9.94 5.96
CA PRO A 75 -4.69 9.07 6.33
C PRO A 75 -4.98 7.56 6.18
N TYR A 76 -3.98 6.77 5.80
CA TYR A 76 -4.18 5.36 5.40
C TYR A 76 -4.83 4.50 6.49
N ASN A 77 -4.47 4.76 7.75
CA ASN A 77 -5.00 4.05 8.92
C ASN A 77 -6.50 4.27 9.16
N THR A 78 -7.14 5.19 8.43
CA THR A 78 -8.59 5.41 8.46
C THR A 78 -9.37 4.54 7.46
N SER A 79 -8.64 3.84 6.57
CA SER A 79 -9.24 2.90 5.63
C SER A 79 -9.72 1.66 6.35
N ARG A 80 -10.79 1.04 5.83
CA ARG A 80 -11.33 -0.21 6.40
C ARG A 80 -10.27 -1.32 6.42
N GLU A 81 -9.46 -1.43 5.37
CA GLU A 81 -8.37 -2.41 5.32
C GLU A 81 -7.35 -2.22 6.46
N HIS A 82 -6.87 -1.00 6.69
CA HIS A 82 -5.92 -0.75 7.77
C HIS A 82 -6.57 -0.92 9.14
N ARG A 83 -7.83 -0.52 9.30
CA ARG A 83 -8.59 -0.75 10.54
C ARG A 83 -8.77 -2.25 10.79
N ALA A 84 -9.05 -3.06 9.78
CA ALA A 84 -9.16 -4.51 9.91
C ALA A 84 -7.81 -5.16 10.31
N ILE A 85 -6.70 -4.74 9.68
CA ILE A 85 -5.35 -5.18 10.06
C ILE A 85 -5.07 -4.81 11.51
N ASN A 86 -5.31 -3.55 11.91
CA ASN A 86 -5.09 -3.10 13.28
C ASN A 86 -5.97 -3.86 14.27
N GLY A 87 -7.25 -4.08 13.94
CA GLY A 87 -8.17 -4.84 14.77
C GLY A 87 -7.72 -6.28 15.00
N ALA A 88 -7.21 -6.96 13.96
CA ALA A 88 -6.64 -8.29 14.11
C ALA A 88 -5.38 -8.30 14.99
N LEU A 89 -4.54 -7.28 14.90
CA LEU A 89 -3.37 -7.14 15.79
C LEU A 89 -3.80 -6.92 17.24
N LEU A 90 -4.73 -6.00 17.50
CA LEU A 90 -5.25 -5.76 18.84
C LEU A 90 -5.92 -7.01 19.42
N ALA A 91 -6.74 -7.71 18.62
CA ALA A 91 -7.38 -8.97 19.03
C ALA A 91 -6.36 -10.08 19.32
N ALA A 92 -5.21 -10.08 18.64
CA ALA A 92 -4.10 -10.97 18.93
C ALA A 92 -3.26 -10.53 20.15
N GLY A 93 -3.67 -9.49 20.90
CA GLY A 93 -3.01 -9.04 22.12
C GLY A 93 -1.79 -8.14 21.87
N TRP A 94 -1.70 -7.50 20.71
CA TRP A 94 -0.77 -6.39 20.51
C TRP A 94 -1.34 -5.11 21.11
N GLU A 95 -0.54 -4.38 21.88
CA GLU A 95 -0.96 -3.17 22.58
C GLU A 95 -0.31 -1.91 21.98
N PRO A 96 -1.05 -0.81 21.78
CA PRO A 96 -0.50 0.48 21.39
C PRO A 96 0.60 0.97 22.34
N GLU A 97 1.78 1.31 21.81
CA GLU A 97 2.85 1.95 22.57
C GLU A 97 3.02 3.44 22.18
N GLY A 98 3.29 4.28 23.17
CA GLY A 98 3.56 5.71 23.00
C GLY A 98 2.32 6.60 22.94
N GLY A 99 2.52 7.91 23.15
CA GLY A 99 1.47 8.92 23.18
C GLY A 99 1.14 9.52 21.81
N PHE A 100 0.97 8.70 20.78
CA PHE A 100 0.67 9.19 19.43
C PHE A 100 -0.77 9.71 19.36
N ALA A 101 -0.93 11.03 19.33
CA ALA A 101 -2.24 11.65 19.28
C ALA A 101 -2.92 11.41 17.92
N VAL A 102 -4.14 10.88 17.97
CA VAL A 102 -5.04 10.82 16.81
C VAL A 102 -5.82 12.13 16.73
N PRO A 103 -5.74 12.89 15.63
CA PRO A 103 -6.53 14.10 15.44
C PRO A 103 -8.02 13.84 15.68
N LEU A 104 -8.68 14.68 16.48
CA LEU A 104 -10.08 14.48 16.90
C LEU A 104 -11.05 14.25 15.72
N PRO A 105 -11.00 15.02 14.61
CA PRO A 105 -11.91 14.81 13.49
C PRO A 105 -11.78 13.44 12.81
N LEU A 106 -10.65 12.73 12.97
CA LEU A 106 -10.51 11.40 12.41
C LEU A 106 -11.30 10.35 13.18
N ARG A 107 -11.74 10.62 14.42
CA ARG A 107 -12.53 9.64 15.19
C ARG A 107 -13.90 9.40 14.55
N ASP A 108 -14.42 10.36 13.79
CA ASP A 108 -15.70 10.27 13.08
C ASP A 108 -15.70 9.20 11.97
N VAL A 109 -14.54 8.61 11.66
CA VAL A 109 -14.41 7.53 10.68
C VAL A 109 -14.66 6.14 11.25
N LEU A 110 -14.70 6.04 12.57
CA LEU A 110 -14.96 4.83 13.31
C LEU A 110 -16.46 4.64 13.45
N ASP A 111 -16.90 3.39 13.35
CA ASP A 111 -18.26 3.06 13.74
C ASP A 111 -18.40 3.22 15.28
N PRO A 112 -19.61 3.49 15.83
CA PRO A 112 -19.77 3.86 17.24
C PRO A 112 -19.23 2.85 18.27
N ASP A 113 -19.12 1.58 17.89
CA ASP A 113 -18.63 0.46 18.69
C ASP A 113 -17.16 0.11 18.44
N GLU A 114 -16.49 0.81 17.52
CA GLU A 114 -15.10 0.57 17.19
C GLU A 114 -14.14 1.23 18.19
N ASP A 115 -13.09 0.48 18.55
CA ASP A 115 -12.03 0.95 19.45
C ASP A 115 -11.20 2.08 18.79
N PRO A 116 -11.04 3.26 19.43
CA PRO A 116 -10.14 4.31 18.97
C PRO A 116 -8.69 3.84 18.71
N ALA A 117 -8.23 2.79 19.38
CA ALA A 117 -6.91 2.18 19.16
C ALA A 117 -6.72 1.66 17.73
N LEU A 118 -7.79 1.42 16.97
CA LEU A 118 -7.71 1.07 15.54
C LEU A 118 -7.04 2.17 14.70
N LEU A 119 -7.05 3.41 15.16
CA LEU A 119 -6.38 4.53 14.50
C LEU A 119 -4.96 4.78 15.02
N HIS A 120 -4.44 3.98 15.96
CA HIS A 120 -3.10 4.19 16.50
C HIS A 120 -2.03 4.09 15.41
N ILE A 121 -1.13 5.07 15.36
CA ILE A 121 -0.02 5.13 14.41
C ILE A 121 1.37 4.87 15.03
N GLY A 122 1.43 4.65 16.35
CA GLY A 122 2.68 4.28 16.99
C GLY A 122 3.05 2.80 16.76
N PRO A 123 4.20 2.38 17.30
CA PRO A 123 4.53 0.96 17.43
C PRO A 123 3.48 0.22 18.26
N LEU A 124 3.40 -1.10 18.05
CA LEU A 124 2.63 -2.00 18.89
C LEU A 124 3.57 -2.91 19.68
N ARG A 125 3.19 -3.33 20.89
CA ARG A 125 3.99 -4.21 21.74
C ARG A 125 3.21 -5.46 22.12
N LYS A 126 3.91 -6.60 22.16
CA LYS A 126 3.41 -7.85 22.75
C LYS A 126 4.56 -8.52 23.48
N GLY A 127 4.55 -8.47 24.81
CA GLY A 127 5.67 -8.91 25.65
C GLY A 127 6.96 -8.13 25.35
N ASP A 128 8.04 -8.85 25.02
CA ASP A 128 9.34 -8.28 24.65
C ASP A 128 9.44 -7.87 23.17
N THR A 129 8.37 -8.08 22.40
CA THR A 129 8.37 -7.87 20.95
C THR A 129 7.65 -6.57 20.58
N VAL A 130 8.26 -5.78 19.71
CA VAL A 130 7.72 -4.53 19.15
C VAL A 130 7.48 -4.68 17.66
N LEU A 131 6.33 -4.22 17.19
CA LEU A 131 5.93 -4.22 15.79
C LEU A 131 5.83 -2.79 15.26
N ASP A 132 6.71 -2.45 14.33
CA ASP A 132 6.55 -1.28 13.49
C ASP A 132 5.68 -1.61 12.29
N ARG A 133 4.85 -0.65 11.89
CA ARG A 133 4.07 -0.73 10.65
C ARG A 133 4.56 0.33 9.68
N ILE A 134 4.64 -0.05 8.41
CA ILE A 134 5.15 0.80 7.33
C ILE A 134 4.22 0.67 6.13
N VAL A 135 3.70 1.79 5.62
CA VAL A 135 2.90 1.79 4.40
C VAL A 135 3.84 1.86 3.20
N MET A 136 3.73 0.93 2.27
CA MET A 136 4.36 1.06 0.95
C MET A 136 3.46 1.89 0.06
N SER A 137 4.01 2.89 -0.64
CA SER A 137 3.18 3.78 -1.45
C SER A 137 3.95 4.50 -2.54
N GLU A 138 3.27 4.79 -3.63
CA GLU A 138 3.68 5.76 -4.65
C GLU A 138 3.15 7.17 -4.30
N PRO A 139 3.93 8.24 -4.51
CA PRO A 139 5.33 8.27 -4.93
C PRO A 139 6.32 8.15 -3.74
N LEU A 140 5.84 7.84 -2.54
CA LEU A 140 6.58 8.03 -1.28
C LEU A 140 7.51 6.87 -0.90
N ALA A 141 7.57 5.79 -1.70
CA ALA A 141 8.24 4.52 -1.43
C ALA A 141 7.75 3.81 -0.15
N MET A 142 8.08 4.35 1.02
CA MET A 142 7.74 3.83 2.35
C MET A 142 7.26 4.97 3.26
N VAL A 143 6.26 4.69 4.09
CA VAL A 143 5.71 5.61 5.09
C VAL A 143 5.64 4.90 6.42
N PRO A 144 6.66 5.05 7.29
CA PRO A 144 6.57 4.53 8.65
C PRO A 144 5.38 5.17 9.35
N TYR A 145 4.55 4.36 10.01
CA TYR A 145 3.28 4.82 10.58
C TYR A 145 3.37 6.09 11.44
N PRO A 146 4.41 6.26 12.30
CA PRO A 146 4.58 7.47 13.10
C PRO A 146 4.58 8.79 12.32
N TYR A 147 4.89 8.74 11.02
CA TYR A 147 4.95 9.90 10.13
C TYR A 147 3.75 10.01 9.17
N ILE A 148 2.67 9.25 9.41
CA ILE A 148 1.45 9.31 8.58
C ILE A 148 0.81 10.69 8.66
N TYR A 149 0.65 11.24 9.87
CA TYR A 149 -0.04 12.52 10.06
C TYR A 149 0.87 13.71 9.80
N GLU A 150 2.04 13.70 10.45
CA GLU A 150 2.97 14.83 10.47
C GLU A 150 4.39 14.36 10.20
N TRP A 151 5.16 15.23 9.56
CA TRP A 151 6.60 15.06 9.36
C TRP A 151 7.28 16.42 9.46
N ARG A 152 8.30 16.51 10.31
CA ARG A 152 9.01 17.77 10.64
C ARG A 152 8.08 18.90 11.13
N GLY A 153 7.02 18.52 11.87
CA GLY A 153 6.06 19.48 12.44
C GLY A 153 5.03 20.02 11.44
N GLU A 154 5.01 19.50 10.22
CA GLU A 154 4.06 19.87 9.17
C GLU A 154 3.22 18.67 8.74
N GLN A 155 2.11 18.91 8.04
CA GLN A 155 1.33 17.84 7.43
C GLN A 155 2.23 16.95 6.55
N SER A 156 2.20 15.66 6.80
CA SER A 156 2.97 14.67 6.05
C SER A 156 2.57 14.68 4.57
N PRO A 157 3.51 14.47 3.63
CA PRO A 157 3.14 14.24 2.24
C PRO A 157 2.20 13.03 2.11
N ALA A 158 2.23 12.06 3.03
CA ALA A 158 1.37 10.88 3.04
C ALA A 158 -0.13 11.19 3.17
N THR A 159 -0.48 12.36 3.71
CA THR A 159 -1.87 12.81 3.86
C THR A 159 -2.26 13.91 2.89
N SER A 160 -1.36 14.35 2.01
CA SER A 160 -1.59 15.52 1.16
C SER A 160 -1.62 15.26 -0.34
N TYR A 161 -1.58 14.00 -0.80
CA TYR A 161 -1.52 13.69 -2.24
C TYR A 161 -2.68 12.80 -2.66
N ASP A 162 -3.04 12.84 -3.94
CA ASP A 162 -3.89 11.84 -4.57
C ASP A 162 -3.12 11.14 -5.68
N ASP A 163 -3.12 9.81 -5.61
CA ASP A 163 -2.69 8.94 -6.69
C ASP A 163 -3.77 7.86 -6.79
N PRO A 164 -4.57 7.81 -7.88
CA PRO A 164 -5.61 6.81 -8.05
C PRO A 164 -5.05 5.38 -8.25
N GLY A 165 -3.73 5.26 -8.28
CA GLY A 165 -2.97 4.02 -8.40
C GLY A 165 -2.66 3.70 -9.86
N LEU A 166 -1.49 3.12 -10.07
CA LEU A 166 -0.95 2.72 -11.37
C LEU A 166 -1.57 1.41 -11.87
N PHE A 167 -2.88 1.41 -12.10
CA PHE A 167 -3.62 0.24 -12.56
C PHE A 167 -3.87 0.27 -14.07
N GLU A 168 -2.95 -0.34 -14.84
CA GLU A 168 -3.05 -0.47 -16.30
C GLU A 168 -4.43 -1.01 -16.76
N ALA A 169 -4.95 -2.03 -16.06
CA ALA A 169 -6.22 -2.68 -16.39
C ALA A 169 -7.48 -1.85 -16.10
N ARG A 170 -7.39 -0.82 -15.24
CA ARG A 170 -8.55 0.04 -14.91
C ARG A 170 -8.78 1.11 -15.97
N GLY A 171 -7.74 1.50 -16.71
CA GLY A 171 -7.85 2.45 -17.81
C GLY A 171 -8.25 3.87 -17.41
N THR A 172 -8.02 4.26 -16.15
CA THR A 172 -8.38 5.60 -15.63
C THR A 172 -7.16 6.46 -15.28
N SER A 173 -5.98 5.85 -15.22
CA SER A 173 -4.72 6.48 -14.80
C SER A 173 -3.96 6.97 -16.04
N VAL A 174 -4.50 7.98 -16.70
CA VAL A 174 -3.95 8.59 -17.93
C VAL A 174 -4.10 10.11 -17.87
N SER A 175 -3.30 10.80 -18.67
CA SER A 175 -3.30 12.26 -18.80
C SER A 175 -3.26 12.64 -20.28
N PRO A 176 -4.39 12.52 -21.02
CA PRO A 176 -4.45 12.81 -22.45
C PRO A 176 -4.16 14.27 -22.80
N GLU A 177 -4.20 15.17 -21.83
CA GLU A 177 -3.79 16.56 -21.97
C GLU A 177 -2.28 16.75 -22.17
N ARG A 178 -1.46 15.72 -21.87
CA ARG A 178 -0.01 15.81 -21.99
C ARG A 178 0.47 15.52 -23.41
N ASN A 179 1.51 16.25 -23.84
CA ASN A 179 2.14 16.06 -25.14
C ASN A 179 2.84 14.70 -25.29
N ASP A 180 3.25 14.08 -24.18
CA ASP A 180 3.91 12.76 -24.14
C ASP A 180 2.92 11.61 -23.89
N CYS A 181 1.61 11.87 -23.92
CA CYS A 181 0.60 10.84 -23.76
C CYS A 181 0.49 9.98 -25.03
N THR A 182 0.58 8.66 -24.86
CA THR A 182 0.36 7.69 -25.96
C THR A 182 -0.84 6.78 -25.71
N ALA A 183 -1.61 7.05 -24.66
CA ALA A 183 -2.77 6.26 -24.31
C ALA A 183 -3.87 6.38 -25.39
N VAL A 184 -4.59 5.28 -25.60
CA VAL A 184 -5.67 5.20 -26.58
C VAL A 184 -7.00 5.20 -25.86
N ASP A 185 -7.90 6.11 -26.24
CA ASP A 185 -9.29 6.10 -25.78
C ASP A 185 -10.03 4.91 -26.42
N LEU A 186 -10.62 4.06 -25.57
CA LEU A 186 -11.43 2.92 -25.99
C LEU A 186 -12.94 3.22 -25.93
N GLY A 187 -13.32 4.45 -25.57
CA GLY A 187 -14.70 4.88 -25.35
C GLY A 187 -15.20 4.58 -23.94
N ASN A 188 -16.35 5.18 -23.58
CA ASN A 188 -17.02 5.00 -22.28
C ASN A 188 -16.12 5.33 -21.06
N GLY A 189 -15.14 6.22 -21.22
CA GLY A 189 -14.20 6.61 -20.17
C GLY A 189 -13.15 5.55 -19.84
N LYS A 190 -12.91 4.58 -20.74
CA LYS A 190 -11.85 3.58 -20.61
C LYS A 190 -10.69 3.92 -21.53
N TRP A 191 -9.50 3.92 -20.98
CA TRP A 191 -8.26 4.12 -21.73
C TRP A 191 -7.38 2.88 -21.67
N ARG A 192 -6.55 2.71 -22.69
CA ARG A 192 -5.46 1.73 -22.68
C ARG A 192 -4.14 2.45 -22.74
N TRP A 193 -3.24 2.12 -21.83
CA TRP A 193 -1.89 2.66 -21.81
C TRP A 193 -1.14 2.39 -23.12
N GLY A 194 -0.53 3.43 -23.67
CA GLY A 194 0.40 3.32 -24.77
C GLY A 194 1.81 2.97 -24.28
N PRO A 195 2.79 2.99 -25.20
CA PRO A 195 4.19 2.72 -24.87
C PRO A 195 4.78 3.70 -23.84
N ASN A 196 4.43 5.00 -23.88
CA ASN A 196 4.99 6.00 -22.96
C ASN A 196 4.48 5.81 -21.53
N GLU A 197 3.19 5.55 -21.34
CA GLU A 197 2.62 5.27 -20.01
C GLU A 197 3.26 4.03 -19.39
N ARG A 198 3.47 2.98 -20.22
CA ARG A 198 4.11 1.73 -19.79
C ARG A 198 5.59 1.93 -19.44
N ALA A 199 6.33 2.70 -20.23
CA ALA A 199 7.73 3.01 -19.93
C ALA A 199 7.85 3.86 -18.66
N ALA A 200 7.01 4.89 -18.50
CA ALA A 200 6.99 5.73 -17.31
C ALA A 200 6.61 4.93 -16.05
N TYR A 201 5.68 3.99 -16.17
CA TYR A 201 5.35 3.05 -15.09
C TYR A 201 6.59 2.23 -14.67
N VAL A 202 7.33 1.66 -15.62
CA VAL A 202 8.52 0.84 -15.31
C VAL A 202 9.61 1.69 -14.66
N GLU A 203 9.86 2.90 -15.18
CA GLU A 203 10.85 3.81 -14.60
C GLU A 203 10.47 4.18 -13.17
N MET A 204 9.23 4.63 -12.93
CA MET A 204 8.75 4.98 -11.59
C MET A 204 8.87 3.78 -10.64
N HIS A 205 8.40 2.62 -11.10
CA HIS A 205 8.46 1.40 -10.31
C HIS A 205 9.88 1.05 -9.91
N ASN A 206 10.81 1.07 -10.86
CA ASN A 206 12.20 0.73 -10.63
C ASN A 206 12.91 1.76 -9.74
N ARG A 207 12.58 3.05 -9.84
CA ARG A 207 13.07 4.10 -8.94
C ARG A 207 12.63 3.86 -7.49
N LEU A 208 11.36 3.54 -7.28
CA LEU A 208 10.87 3.22 -5.94
C LEU A 208 11.50 1.93 -5.40
N VAL A 209 11.69 0.91 -6.22
CA VAL A 209 12.40 -0.32 -5.83
C VAL A 209 13.81 -0.01 -5.35
N ASP A 210 14.56 0.82 -6.08
CA ASP A 210 15.93 1.21 -5.69
C ASP A 210 15.93 1.96 -4.34
N ILE A 211 14.94 2.84 -4.10
CA ILE A 211 14.79 3.58 -2.84
C ILE A 211 14.40 2.66 -1.68
N ILE A 212 13.45 1.75 -1.89
CA ILE A 212 13.02 0.77 -0.88
C ILE A 212 14.20 -0.13 -0.53
N ALA A 213 14.91 -0.66 -1.53
CA ALA A 213 16.08 -1.50 -1.31
C ALA A 213 17.19 -0.75 -0.56
N ALA A 214 17.51 0.49 -0.95
CA ALA A 214 18.49 1.32 -0.25
C ALA A 214 18.10 1.54 1.22
N THR A 215 16.83 1.84 1.49
CA THR A 215 16.30 2.04 2.84
C THR A 215 16.41 0.76 3.67
N LEU A 216 15.91 -0.36 3.15
CA LEU A 216 15.93 -1.66 3.83
C LEU A 216 17.35 -2.17 4.07
N ARG A 217 18.29 -1.94 3.15
CA ARG A 217 19.71 -2.29 3.35
C ARG A 217 20.29 -1.57 4.57
N ARG A 218 19.90 -0.32 4.80
CA ARG A 218 20.39 0.49 5.93
C ARG A 218 19.73 0.10 7.25
N VAL A 219 18.41 -0.03 7.27
CA VAL A 219 17.66 -0.21 8.53
C VAL A 219 17.33 -1.67 8.84
N GLY A 220 17.51 -2.58 7.89
CA GLY A 220 17.03 -3.97 7.99
C GLY A 220 17.61 -4.74 9.18
N ALA A 221 18.89 -4.50 9.52
CA ALA A 221 19.54 -5.11 10.67
C ALA A 221 18.93 -4.72 12.03
N ARG A 222 18.08 -3.69 12.08
CA ARG A 222 17.33 -3.30 13.30
C ARG A 222 16.07 -4.12 13.52
N TYR A 223 15.71 -4.96 12.55
CA TYR A 223 14.55 -5.83 12.61
C TYR A 223 14.99 -7.29 12.66
N ALA A 224 14.40 -8.05 13.57
CA ALA A 224 14.55 -9.50 13.63
C ALA A 224 13.88 -10.18 12.41
N ALA A 225 12.79 -9.59 11.90
CA ALA A 225 12.19 -9.97 10.63
C ALA A 225 11.39 -8.81 10.04
N ILE A 226 11.26 -8.80 8.71
CA ILE A 226 10.46 -7.86 7.95
C ILE A 226 9.47 -8.67 7.11
N GLY A 227 8.18 -8.47 7.36
CA GLY A 227 7.09 -9.07 6.58
C GLY A 227 6.40 -8.01 5.75
N ALA A 228 5.90 -8.37 4.59
CA ALA A 228 5.02 -7.52 3.79
C ALA A 228 3.67 -8.20 3.58
N TRP A 229 2.60 -7.57 4.03
CA TRP A 229 1.22 -8.02 3.86
C TRP A 229 0.59 -7.30 2.65
N VAL A 230 0.89 -7.78 1.45
CA VAL A 230 0.55 -7.16 0.17
C VAL A 230 -0.10 -8.17 -0.78
N SER A 231 -1.32 -7.89 -1.23
CA SER A 231 -2.12 -8.84 -2.02
C SER A 231 -1.54 -9.09 -3.42
N PRO A 232 -1.66 -10.31 -3.97
CA PRO A 232 -1.41 -10.55 -5.39
C PRO A 232 -2.22 -9.63 -6.30
N GLY A 233 -1.58 -9.12 -7.34
CA GLY A 233 -2.20 -8.18 -8.29
C GLY A 233 -2.16 -6.71 -7.87
N LEU A 234 -1.63 -6.37 -6.69
CA LEU A 234 -1.31 -4.99 -6.32
C LEU A 234 0.13 -4.64 -6.72
N THR A 235 0.33 -3.40 -7.18
CA THR A 235 1.66 -2.87 -7.54
C THR A 235 2.66 -3.00 -6.39
N HIS A 236 2.22 -2.83 -5.14
CA HIS A 236 3.02 -3.04 -3.94
C HIS A 236 3.75 -4.39 -3.90
N ARG A 237 3.06 -5.47 -4.30
CA ARG A 237 3.68 -6.81 -4.33
C ARG A 237 4.76 -6.89 -5.41
N SER A 238 4.56 -6.22 -6.53
CA SER A 238 5.56 -6.17 -7.59
C SER A 238 6.82 -5.40 -7.17
N PHE A 239 6.72 -4.33 -6.38
CA PHE A 239 7.92 -3.65 -5.86
C PHE A 239 8.83 -4.59 -5.07
N LEU A 240 8.27 -5.60 -4.39
CA LEU A 240 9.04 -6.52 -3.57
C LEU A 240 9.52 -7.74 -4.35
N ALA A 241 8.67 -8.32 -5.20
CA ALA A 241 8.89 -9.63 -5.81
C ALA A 241 10.08 -9.67 -6.79
N ASP A 242 10.97 -10.64 -6.58
CA ASP A 242 12.03 -11.01 -7.51
C ASP A 242 11.49 -11.68 -8.79
N ALA A 243 12.36 -11.93 -9.75
CA ALA A 243 12.00 -12.58 -11.00
C ALA A 243 11.37 -13.98 -10.81
N ALA A 244 11.81 -14.75 -9.81
CA ALA A 244 11.32 -16.10 -9.55
C ALA A 244 9.88 -16.08 -9.02
N LEU A 245 9.62 -15.26 -8.01
CA LEU A 245 8.29 -15.05 -7.45
C LEU A 245 7.34 -14.44 -8.48
N ARG A 246 7.82 -13.47 -9.27
CA ARG A 246 7.02 -12.91 -10.36
C ARG A 246 6.56 -13.98 -11.35
N LYS A 247 7.47 -14.85 -11.77
CA LYS A 247 7.14 -15.97 -12.64
C LYS A 247 6.14 -16.93 -12.00
N ALA A 248 6.35 -17.29 -10.73
CA ALA A 248 5.48 -18.21 -9.99
C ALA A 248 4.04 -17.66 -9.84
N GLU A 249 3.89 -16.35 -9.69
CA GLU A 249 2.60 -15.70 -9.46
C GLU A 249 1.98 -15.05 -10.70
N GLY A 250 2.61 -15.23 -11.87
CA GLY A 250 2.15 -14.61 -13.12
C GLY A 250 2.25 -13.09 -13.12
N LEU A 251 3.13 -12.51 -12.30
CA LEU A 251 3.41 -11.09 -12.33
C LEU A 251 4.29 -10.75 -13.56
N PRO A 252 4.04 -9.60 -14.22
CA PRO A 252 4.82 -9.19 -15.37
C PRO A 252 6.30 -8.99 -15.05
N LEU A 253 7.17 -9.51 -15.92
CA LEU A 253 8.63 -9.28 -15.86
C LEU A 253 9.05 -8.06 -16.68
N THR A 254 8.27 -7.71 -17.71
CA THR A 254 8.56 -6.60 -18.61
C THR A 254 7.28 -5.87 -18.99
N ARG A 255 7.43 -4.65 -19.52
CA ARG A 255 6.39 -3.90 -20.24
C ARG A 255 6.92 -3.49 -21.61
N SER A 256 6.04 -3.36 -22.59
CA SER A 256 6.42 -2.79 -23.90
C SER A 256 6.50 -1.26 -23.79
N GLY A 257 7.71 -0.72 -23.90
CA GLY A 257 7.98 0.71 -24.04
C GLY A 257 8.16 1.13 -25.50
N PRO A 258 8.49 2.40 -25.77
CA PRO A 258 8.63 2.95 -27.13
C PRO A 258 9.72 2.26 -27.96
N GLU A 259 10.83 1.89 -27.32
CA GLU A 259 12.00 1.29 -27.96
C GLU A 259 12.04 -0.24 -27.80
N GLY A 260 10.99 -0.85 -27.23
CA GLY A 260 10.92 -2.29 -26.98
C GLY A 260 10.63 -2.65 -25.51
N PRO A 261 10.85 -3.91 -25.12
CA PRO A 261 10.58 -4.36 -23.76
C PRO A 261 11.48 -3.69 -22.72
N VAL A 262 10.89 -3.20 -21.63
CA VAL A 262 11.59 -2.62 -20.47
C VAL A 262 11.35 -3.52 -19.26
N ALA A 263 12.42 -3.85 -18.52
CA ALA A 263 12.37 -4.80 -17.41
C ALA A 263 11.88 -4.18 -16.10
N LEU A 264 11.03 -4.91 -15.38
CA LEU A 264 10.64 -4.62 -14.00
C LEU A 264 11.58 -5.35 -13.05
N ARG A 265 12.01 -4.66 -11.98
CA ARG A 265 12.87 -5.21 -10.92
C ARG A 265 12.16 -5.15 -9.58
N GLY A 266 12.28 -6.16 -8.73
CA GLY A 266 11.83 -6.10 -7.34
C GLY A 266 12.97 -5.85 -6.36
N VAL A 267 12.61 -5.52 -5.12
CA VAL A 267 13.56 -5.38 -4.01
C VAL A 267 14.32 -6.68 -3.79
N LEU A 268 13.64 -7.83 -3.87
CA LEU A 268 14.28 -9.14 -3.68
C LEU A 268 15.26 -9.52 -4.80
N ASP A 269 15.19 -8.89 -5.99
CA ASP A 269 16.25 -9.04 -7.00
C ASP A 269 17.58 -8.42 -6.54
N GLN A 270 17.52 -7.38 -5.69
CA GLN A 270 18.69 -6.64 -5.19
C GLN A 270 19.12 -7.04 -3.78
N LEU A 271 18.15 -7.51 -2.98
CA LEU A 271 18.31 -7.87 -1.59
C LEU A 271 17.54 -9.17 -1.29
N PRO A 272 18.03 -10.32 -1.78
CA PRO A 272 17.40 -11.61 -1.54
C PRO A 272 17.20 -11.86 -0.04
N GLY A 273 16.00 -12.29 0.34
CA GLY A 273 15.65 -12.60 1.73
C GLY A 273 15.42 -11.39 2.65
N ALA A 274 15.48 -10.16 2.15
CA ALA A 274 15.28 -8.97 3.00
C ALA A 274 13.84 -8.80 3.53
N VAL A 275 12.86 -9.38 2.85
CA VAL A 275 11.44 -9.28 3.21
C VAL A 275 10.71 -10.59 2.91
N THR A 276 9.89 -11.06 3.86
CA THR A 276 8.95 -12.15 3.64
C THR A 276 7.65 -11.60 3.07
N ILE A 277 7.32 -11.97 1.83
CA ILE A 277 6.12 -11.47 1.14
C ILE A 277 4.93 -12.39 1.43
N MET A 278 3.85 -11.82 1.93
CA MET A 278 2.61 -12.47 2.32
C MET A 278 1.39 -11.66 1.86
N PRO A 279 0.19 -12.26 1.81
CA PRO A 279 -0.04 -13.69 1.90
C PRO A 279 0.54 -14.45 0.70
N THR A 280 0.86 -15.73 0.85
CA THR A 280 1.24 -16.62 -0.24
C THR A 280 0.00 -17.09 -1.01
N ALA A 281 0.18 -17.63 -2.23
CA ALA A 281 -0.93 -18.21 -2.99
C ALA A 281 -1.68 -19.29 -2.21
N GLU A 282 -0.93 -20.15 -1.49
CA GLU A 282 -1.50 -21.19 -0.64
C GLU A 282 -2.33 -20.61 0.52
N GLN A 283 -1.79 -19.63 1.24
CA GLN A 283 -2.53 -18.95 2.32
C GLN A 283 -3.83 -18.32 1.81
N LEU A 284 -3.81 -17.76 0.60
CA LEU A 284 -5.02 -17.19 -0.01
C LEU A 284 -6.04 -18.25 -0.40
N ASP A 285 -5.62 -19.42 -0.85
CA ASP A 285 -6.52 -20.52 -1.16
C ASP A 285 -7.12 -21.13 0.12
N GLN A 286 -6.33 -21.23 1.19
CA GLN A 286 -6.80 -21.60 2.52
C GLN A 286 -7.82 -20.57 3.03
N ALA A 287 -7.52 -19.28 2.95
CA ALA A 287 -8.44 -18.21 3.34
C ALA A 287 -9.77 -18.25 2.57
N LYS A 288 -9.75 -18.53 1.26
CA LYS A 288 -10.99 -18.71 0.46
C LYS A 288 -11.81 -19.92 0.93
N ALA A 289 -11.15 -21.02 1.30
CA ALA A 289 -11.83 -22.21 1.80
C ALA A 289 -12.49 -21.95 3.17
N VAL A 290 -11.84 -21.18 4.06
CA VAL A 290 -12.43 -20.75 5.33
C VAL A 290 -13.57 -19.75 5.09
N LEU A 291 -13.40 -18.81 4.16
CA LEU A 291 -14.42 -17.85 3.78
C LEU A 291 -15.69 -18.54 3.28
N ALA A 292 -15.56 -19.58 2.45
CA ALA A 292 -16.70 -20.38 2.00
C ALA A 292 -17.50 -20.97 3.16
N LYS A 293 -16.81 -21.48 4.19
CA LYS A 293 -17.45 -22.01 5.41
C LYS A 293 -18.15 -20.91 6.21
N ARG A 294 -17.52 -19.73 6.37
CA ARG A 294 -18.13 -18.59 7.04
C ARG A 294 -19.39 -18.12 6.32
N LEU A 295 -19.33 -17.94 5.00
CA LEU A 295 -20.47 -17.52 4.19
C LEU A 295 -21.65 -18.49 4.32
N ALA A 296 -21.39 -19.80 4.27
CA ALA A 296 -22.43 -20.81 4.47
C ALA A 296 -23.08 -20.71 5.86
N ARG A 297 -22.28 -20.51 6.93
CA ARG A 297 -22.77 -20.32 8.30
C ARG A 297 -23.61 -19.04 8.45
N GLU A 298 -23.25 -17.98 7.74
CA GLU A 298 -24.00 -16.71 7.68
C GLU A 298 -25.26 -16.79 6.81
N GLY A 299 -25.57 -17.95 6.21
CA GLY A 299 -26.70 -18.08 5.28
C GLY A 299 -26.49 -17.38 3.93
N ARG A 300 -25.25 -17.00 3.60
CA ARG A 300 -24.86 -16.37 2.32
C ARG A 300 -24.48 -17.45 1.31
N SER A 301 -24.51 -17.11 0.02
CA SER A 301 -24.06 -18.03 -1.03
C SER A 301 -22.56 -18.35 -0.87
N ALA A 302 -22.25 -19.64 -0.74
CA ALA A 302 -20.89 -20.17 -0.65
C ALA A 302 -20.41 -20.84 -1.96
N THR A 303 -21.04 -20.51 -3.08
CA THR A 303 -20.59 -21.00 -4.41
C THR A 303 -19.20 -20.45 -4.75
N PRO A 304 -18.39 -21.13 -5.58
CA PRO A 304 -17.06 -20.64 -5.95
C PRO A 304 -17.07 -19.20 -6.53
N GLY A 305 -18.10 -18.87 -7.32
CA GLY A 305 -18.28 -17.52 -7.86
C GLY A 305 -18.58 -16.46 -6.79
N ALA A 306 -19.44 -16.79 -5.82
CA ALA A 306 -19.76 -15.89 -4.72
C ALA A 306 -18.56 -15.66 -3.79
N VAL A 307 -17.85 -16.73 -3.42
CA VAL A 307 -16.61 -16.66 -2.63
C VAL A 307 -15.59 -15.78 -3.33
N ARG A 308 -15.35 -15.99 -4.63
CA ARG A 308 -14.42 -15.16 -5.43
C ARG A 308 -14.83 -13.68 -5.40
N ALA A 309 -16.12 -13.38 -5.50
CA ALA A 309 -16.61 -12.01 -5.52
C ALA A 309 -16.48 -11.31 -4.16
N VAL A 310 -16.76 -12.01 -3.05
CA VAL A 310 -16.56 -11.48 -1.69
C VAL A 310 -15.08 -11.29 -1.41
N TYR A 311 -14.28 -12.31 -1.72
CA TYR A 311 -12.83 -12.30 -1.58
C TYR A 311 -12.21 -11.10 -2.29
N ALA A 312 -12.54 -10.89 -3.58
CA ALA A 312 -11.97 -9.81 -4.39
C ALA A 312 -12.26 -8.40 -3.85
N ARG A 313 -13.29 -8.25 -3.00
CA ARG A 313 -13.66 -6.97 -2.37
C ARG A 313 -13.27 -6.89 -0.89
N GLY A 314 -12.61 -7.91 -0.35
CA GLY A 314 -12.31 -8.00 1.08
C GLY A 314 -13.55 -7.97 1.97
N ASP A 315 -14.71 -8.40 1.46
CA ASP A 315 -16.01 -8.21 2.11
C ASP A 315 -16.31 -6.76 2.53
N GLY A 316 -15.83 -5.78 1.74
CA GLY A 316 -16.01 -4.34 2.02
C GLY A 316 -14.74 -3.60 2.44
N ASN A 317 -13.60 -4.30 2.52
CA ASN A 317 -12.27 -3.76 2.84
C ASN A 317 -11.43 -3.37 1.60
N ASP A 318 -12.04 -3.23 0.42
CA ASP A 318 -11.41 -2.96 -0.88
C ASP A 318 -10.49 -4.07 -1.42
N THR A 319 -9.77 -4.82 -0.57
CA THR A 319 -8.95 -5.97 -0.97
C THR A 319 -9.05 -7.14 0.02
N PRO A 320 -8.63 -8.37 -0.38
CA PRO A 320 -8.66 -9.54 0.49
C PRO A 320 -7.83 -9.43 1.78
N LEU A 321 -6.95 -8.43 1.90
CA LEU A 321 -6.02 -8.30 3.04
C LEU A 321 -6.71 -7.97 4.36
N GLY A 322 -7.92 -7.39 4.31
CA GLY A 322 -8.74 -7.11 5.50
C GLY A 322 -9.70 -8.24 5.87
N LEU A 323 -9.69 -9.36 5.15
CA LEU A 323 -10.55 -10.51 5.50
C LEU A 323 -10.05 -11.17 6.79
N PRO A 324 -10.95 -11.50 7.74
CA PRO A 324 -10.57 -12.24 8.94
C PRO A 324 -9.78 -13.51 8.61
N GLU A 325 -10.21 -14.25 7.57
CA GLU A 325 -9.57 -15.50 7.15
C GLU A 325 -8.14 -15.30 6.61
N ALA A 326 -7.86 -14.14 6.03
CA ALA A 326 -6.50 -13.83 5.59
C ALA A 326 -5.67 -13.33 6.79
N LEU A 327 -6.25 -12.52 7.66
CA LEU A 327 -5.57 -11.94 8.83
C LEU A 327 -5.11 -12.99 9.84
N ASP A 328 -5.76 -14.16 9.89
CA ASP A 328 -5.28 -15.32 10.67
C ASP A 328 -3.86 -15.75 10.26
N HIS A 329 -3.51 -15.68 8.97
CA HIS A 329 -2.16 -15.99 8.50
C HIS A 329 -1.15 -14.90 8.86
N LEU A 330 -1.57 -13.63 8.85
CA LEU A 330 -0.72 -12.52 9.28
C LEU A 330 -0.37 -12.63 10.77
N THR A 331 -1.36 -12.88 11.61
CA THR A 331 -1.16 -13.01 13.06
C THR A 331 -0.34 -14.26 13.39
N ALA A 332 -0.56 -15.39 12.71
CA ALA A 332 0.26 -16.59 12.85
C ALA A 332 1.74 -16.32 12.54
N TRP A 333 2.05 -15.64 11.44
CA TRP A 333 3.42 -15.28 11.09
C TRP A 333 4.09 -14.40 12.15
N LEU A 334 3.38 -13.40 12.66
CA LEU A 334 3.88 -12.52 13.73
C LEU A 334 4.18 -13.27 15.04
N GLU A 335 3.47 -14.38 15.27
CA GLU A 335 3.67 -15.25 16.44
C GLU A 335 4.70 -16.36 16.19
N GLY A 336 5.28 -16.43 14.99
CA GLY A 336 6.23 -17.47 14.60
C GLY A 336 5.60 -18.86 14.45
N ARG A 337 4.31 -18.92 14.09
CA ARG A 337 3.54 -20.16 13.87
C ARG A 337 3.37 -20.50 12.40
#